data_AF-A0A7X6X3W8-F1
#
_entry.id   AF-A0A7X6X3W8-F1
#
_cell.length_a   1.000
_cell.length_b   1.000
_cell.length_c   1.000
_cell.angle_alpha   90.00
_cell.angle_beta   90.00
_cell.angle_gamma   90.00
#
_symmetry.space_group_name_H-M   'P 1'
#
loop_
_entity.id
_entity.type
_entity.pdbx_description
1 polymer ?
#
loop_
_entity_poly.entity_id
_entity_poly.type
_entity_poly.pdbx_seq_one_letter_code
_entity_poly.pdbx_strand_id
1 'polypeptide(L)'
;FFPLAFLVVRMFQGYTPTRAGLETIVLLVLFTAIRRRGKISLKEIVDALESTVRTTISVAVACSAGGIVVGVIALTGIGTKFTALVMALGQELIFLSLLLTMVISIILGLAMNITPTYILTAALAGPALTKMGLPVLSVHLFLIYYAAMGSLTPPVALTAFTAASIAGANPMEVSWKGWRLAISAFVVPFAFIYRPAMLHLHDPLASLEAIFFVCLAVYALVAAVDGWLIAIKGIVPRIVMGALFIMFMIPNLSVNLIALAVFAVMALVSRRNRRQANGVLITG
;
A
#
# COMPACT_ATOMS: atom_id res chain seq x y z
N PHE A 1 21.92 -12.13 7.10
CA PHE A 1 20.74 -11.80 7.94
C PHE A 1 21.07 -10.97 9.17
N PHE A 2 22.21 -11.14 9.85
CA PHE A 2 22.56 -10.33 11.03
C PHE A 2 22.50 -8.80 10.82
N PRO A 3 23.07 -8.21 9.74
CA PRO A 3 22.94 -6.76 9.50
C PRO A 3 21.50 -6.30 9.28
N LEU A 4 20.68 -7.12 8.61
CA LEU A 4 19.26 -6.84 8.41
C LEU A 4 18.50 -6.82 9.74
N ALA A 5 18.77 -7.79 10.62
CA ALA A 5 18.17 -7.84 11.95
C ALA A 5 18.58 -6.61 12.79
N PHE A 6 19.85 -6.19 12.70
CA PHE A 6 20.33 -4.98 13.36
C PHE A 6 19.59 -3.73 12.88
N LEU A 7 19.43 -3.55 11.57
CA LEU A 7 18.68 -2.42 10.99
C LEU A 7 17.28 -2.32 11.57
N VAL A 8 16.57 -3.45 11.60
CA VAL A 8 15.20 -3.54 12.13
C VAL A 8 15.18 -3.16 13.61
N VAL A 9 16.07 -3.72 14.44
CA VAL A 9 16.16 -3.39 15.88
C VAL A 9 16.42 -1.90 16.10
N ARG A 10 17.32 -1.28 15.33
CA ARG A 10 17.60 0.17 15.45
C ARG A 10 16.39 1.02 15.11
N MET A 11 15.59 0.63 14.11
CA MET A 11 14.34 1.32 13.80
C MET A 11 13.31 1.16 14.93
N PHE A 12 13.21 -0.02 15.55
CA PHE A 12 12.33 -0.23 16.72
C PHE A 12 12.75 0.58 17.95
N GLN A 13 14.05 0.87 18.09
CA GLN A 13 14.56 1.77 19.13
C GLN A 13 14.27 3.26 18.85
N GLY A 14 13.59 3.58 17.74
CA GLY A 14 13.21 4.95 17.39
C GLY A 14 14.28 5.76 16.67
N TYR A 15 15.38 5.13 16.22
CA TYR A 15 16.36 5.83 15.40
C TYR A 15 15.83 6.05 13.99
N THR A 16 16.28 7.16 13.36
CA THR A 16 15.87 7.47 11.99
C THR A 16 16.36 6.40 11.01
N PRO A 17 15.59 6.09 9.94
CA PRO A 17 15.99 5.10 8.94
C PRO A 17 17.36 5.39 8.32
N THR A 18 17.69 6.67 8.11
CA THR A 18 18.99 7.11 7.58
C THR A 18 20.14 6.71 8.49
N ARG A 19 19.99 6.95 9.80
CA ARG A 19 21.01 6.57 10.79
C ARG A 19 21.14 5.07 10.93
N ALA A 20 20.01 4.36 11.05
CA ALA A 20 19.98 2.90 11.14
C ALA A 20 20.63 2.25 9.90
N GLY A 21 20.37 2.79 8.71
CA GLY A 21 20.99 2.35 7.46
C GLY A 21 22.50 2.55 7.45
N LEU A 22 23.00 3.73 7.85
CA LEU A 22 24.43 4.02 7.88
C LEU A 22 25.17 3.09 8.85
N GLU A 23 24.65 2.91 10.06
CA GLU A 23 25.23 1.99 11.05
C GLU A 23 25.19 0.53 10.55
N THR A 24 24.13 0.14 9.83
CA THR A 24 24.01 -1.20 9.22
C THR A 24 25.04 -1.42 8.12
N ILE A 25 25.33 -0.41 7.29
CA ILE A 25 26.36 -0.50 6.24
C ILE A 25 27.74 -0.71 6.88
N VAL A 26 28.07 0.06 7.92
CA VAL A 26 29.34 -0.10 8.66
C VAL A 26 29.45 -1.51 9.25
N LEU A 27 28.38 -1.99 9.90
CA LEU A 27 28.34 -3.35 10.44
C LEU A 27 28.45 -4.42 9.35
N LEU A 28 27.86 -4.21 8.19
CA LEU A 28 27.95 -5.14 7.07
C LEU A 28 29.39 -5.25 6.55
N VAL A 29 30.10 -4.13 6.43
CA VAL A 29 31.52 -4.12 6.04
C VAL A 29 32.38 -4.83 7.10
N LEU A 30 32.22 -4.50 8.38
CA LEU A 30 32.96 -5.13 9.48
C LEU A 30 32.69 -6.63 9.59
N PHE A 31 31.41 -7.03 9.52
CA PHE A 31 31.00 -8.43 9.65
C PHE A 31 31.52 -9.29 8.49
N THR A 32 31.55 -8.73 7.28
CA THR A 32 32.08 -9.44 6.12
C THR A 32 33.60 -9.54 6.21
N ALA A 33 34.31 -8.49 6.63
CA ALA A 33 35.76 -8.51 6.84
C ALA A 33 36.25 -9.55 7.86
N ILE A 34 35.46 -9.82 8.91
CA ILE A 34 35.78 -10.83 9.95
C ILE A 34 35.55 -12.27 9.44
N ARG A 35 34.69 -12.47 8.43
CA ARG A 35 34.31 -13.82 7.97
C ARG A 35 35.42 -14.41 7.09
N ARG A 36 36.01 -15.55 7.50
CA ARG A 36 37.12 -16.25 6.81
C ARG A 36 36.94 -16.52 5.30
N ARG A 37 35.71 -16.50 4.78
CA ARG A 37 35.36 -16.73 3.36
C ARG A 37 35.04 -15.44 2.57
N GLY A 38 35.13 -14.24 3.16
CA GLY A 38 34.69 -13.00 2.52
C GLY A 38 35.57 -11.80 2.87
N LYS A 39 36.86 -11.84 2.56
CA LYS A 39 37.69 -10.63 2.64
C LYS A 39 37.22 -9.67 1.54
N ILE A 40 36.42 -8.67 1.90
CA ILE A 40 36.06 -7.58 0.98
C ILE A 40 37.36 -6.83 0.67
N SER A 41 37.72 -6.76 -0.61
CA SER A 41 38.85 -5.94 -1.06
C SER A 41 38.46 -4.47 -1.06
N LEU A 42 39.42 -3.56 -0.88
CA LEU A 42 39.16 -2.13 -0.99
C LEU A 42 38.53 -1.77 -2.35
N LYS A 43 38.90 -2.49 -3.40
CA LYS A 43 38.34 -2.35 -4.74
C LYS A 43 36.84 -2.66 -4.76
N GLU A 44 36.41 -3.75 -4.15
CA GLU A 44 34.98 -4.10 -4.08
C GLU A 44 34.15 -3.06 -3.30
N ILE A 45 34.73 -2.43 -2.26
CA ILE A 45 34.07 -1.32 -1.55
C ILE A 45 33.91 -0.12 -2.48
N VAL A 46 34.96 0.24 -3.21
CA VAL A 46 34.92 1.36 -4.18
C VAL A 46 33.94 1.06 -5.31
N ASP A 47 33.96 -0.16 -5.88
CA ASP A 47 33.04 -0.60 -6.92
C ASP A 47 31.58 -0.56 -6.43
N ALA A 48 31.34 -0.95 -5.17
CA ALA A 48 30.01 -0.87 -4.55
C ALA A 48 29.56 0.58 -4.36
N LEU A 49 30.45 1.48 -3.93
CA LEU A 49 30.16 2.92 -3.81
C LEU A 49 29.86 3.53 -5.18
N GLU A 50 30.66 3.21 -6.20
CA GLU A 50 30.46 3.68 -7.57
C GLU A 50 29.10 3.21 -8.13
N SER A 51 28.80 1.92 -7.98
CA SER A 51 27.52 1.34 -8.42
C SER A 51 26.33 1.98 -7.69
N THR A 52 26.47 2.26 -6.40
CA THR A 52 25.46 2.97 -5.60
C THR A 52 25.25 4.40 -6.09
N VAL A 53 26.32 5.14 -6.40
CA VAL A 53 26.22 6.49 -6.96
C VAL A 53 25.54 6.46 -8.34
N ARG A 54 25.97 5.57 -9.23
CA ARG A 54 25.39 5.44 -10.58
C ARG A 54 23.90 5.15 -10.55
N THR A 55 23.45 4.25 -9.70
CA THR A 55 22.02 3.93 -9.53
C THR A 55 21.25 5.09 -8.90
N THR A 56 21.85 5.80 -7.94
CA THR A 56 21.23 6.94 -7.25
C THR A 56 21.07 8.17 -8.14
N ILE A 57 21.95 8.40 -9.13
CA ILE A 57 21.84 9.52 -10.08
C ILE A 57 20.47 9.52 -10.78
N SER A 58 19.99 8.36 -11.22
CA SER A 58 18.68 8.25 -11.88
C SER A 58 17.53 8.73 -10.98
N VAL A 59 17.59 8.40 -9.69
CA VAL A 59 16.61 8.82 -8.68
C VAL A 59 16.76 10.32 -8.40
N ALA A 60 17.99 10.82 -8.29
CA ALA A 60 18.27 12.24 -8.04
C ALA A 60 17.74 13.13 -9.17
N VAL A 61 17.96 12.77 -10.43
CA VAL A 61 17.43 13.50 -11.59
C VAL A 61 15.90 13.54 -11.56
N ALA A 62 15.26 12.40 -11.29
CA ALA A 62 13.81 12.32 -11.20
C ALA A 62 13.24 13.15 -10.05
N CYS A 63 13.88 13.13 -8.88
CA CYS A 63 13.51 13.97 -7.74
C CYS A 63 13.71 15.47 -8.02
N SER A 64 14.79 15.86 -8.70
CA SER A 64 15.03 17.24 -9.11
C SER A 64 13.95 17.75 -10.07
N ALA A 65 13.58 16.94 -11.08
CA ALA A 65 12.48 17.25 -11.98
C ALA A 65 11.14 17.36 -11.22
N GLY A 66 10.86 16.43 -10.30
CA GLY A 66 9.70 16.48 -9.42
C GLY A 66 9.66 17.75 -8.57
N GLY A 67 10.80 18.19 -8.05
CA GLY A 67 10.94 19.44 -7.29
C GLY A 67 10.60 20.69 -8.11
N ILE A 68 11.00 20.74 -9.38
CA ILE A 68 10.62 21.84 -10.30
C ILE A 68 9.09 21.85 -10.48
N VAL A 69 8.48 20.69 -10.70
CA VAL A 69 7.03 20.58 -10.85
C VAL A 69 6.30 20.99 -9.55
N VAL A 70 6.79 20.58 -8.38
CA VAL A 70 6.27 21.07 -7.08
C VAL A 70 6.39 22.59 -6.98
N GLY A 71 7.51 23.16 -7.38
CA GLY A 71 7.72 24.62 -7.41
C GLY A 71 6.72 25.34 -8.30
N VAL A 72 6.46 24.81 -9.50
CA VAL A 72 5.45 25.36 -10.42
C VAL A 72 4.05 25.22 -9.84
N ILE A 73 3.68 24.09 -9.24
CA ILE A 73 2.37 23.88 -8.59
C ILE A 73 2.16 24.88 -7.44
N ALA A 74 3.22 25.14 -6.65
CA ALA A 74 3.18 26.11 -5.57
C ALA A 74 3.00 27.55 -6.10
N LEU A 75 3.73 27.93 -7.14
CA LEU A 75 3.66 29.28 -7.74
C LEU A 75 2.34 29.54 -8.48
N THR A 76 1.79 28.52 -9.15
CA THR A 76 0.54 28.62 -9.92
C THR A 76 -0.72 28.62 -9.03
N GLY A 77 -0.61 28.23 -7.76
CA GLY A 77 -1.74 28.10 -6.85
C GLY A 77 -2.68 26.93 -7.17
N ILE A 78 -2.25 25.98 -8.01
CA ILE A 78 -3.03 24.78 -8.31
C ILE A 78 -3.25 23.95 -7.04
N GLY A 79 -2.24 23.85 -6.17
CA GLY A 79 -2.36 23.11 -4.90
C GLY A 79 -3.38 23.71 -3.93
N THR A 80 -3.49 25.05 -3.87
CA THR A 80 -4.49 25.71 -3.02
C THR A 80 -5.91 25.54 -3.57
N LYS A 81 -6.08 25.63 -4.90
CA LYS A 81 -7.36 25.32 -5.56
C LYS A 81 -7.77 23.86 -5.39
N PHE A 82 -6.82 22.93 -5.52
CA PHE A 82 -7.07 21.52 -5.28
C PHE A 82 -7.46 21.24 -3.83
N THR A 83 -6.74 21.84 -2.87
CA THR A 83 -7.10 21.78 -1.46
C THR A 83 -8.52 22.30 -1.22
N ALA A 84 -8.90 23.42 -1.84
CA ALA A 84 -10.25 23.96 -1.74
C ALA A 84 -11.30 23.03 -2.35
N LEU A 85 -11.03 22.40 -3.50
CA LEU A 85 -11.92 21.41 -4.12
C LEU A 85 -12.13 20.19 -3.21
N VAL A 86 -11.04 19.63 -2.68
CA VAL A 86 -11.09 18.47 -1.77
C VAL A 86 -11.82 18.80 -0.48
N MET A 87 -11.64 20.02 0.06
CA MET A 87 -12.34 20.48 1.26
C MET A 87 -13.82 20.76 1.00
N ALA A 88 -14.17 21.34 -0.15
CA ALA A 88 -15.54 21.59 -0.56
C ALA A 88 -16.33 20.28 -0.75
N LEU A 89 -15.67 19.23 -1.23
CA LEU A 89 -16.24 17.88 -1.33
C LEU A 89 -16.20 17.12 0.01
N GLY A 90 -15.24 17.45 0.89
CA GLY A 90 -14.77 16.58 1.96
C GLY A 90 -15.26 16.85 3.36
N GLN A 91 -15.86 18.01 3.66
CA GLN A 91 -16.37 18.31 5.01
C GLN A 91 -17.47 17.31 5.43
N GLU A 92 -18.23 16.74 4.49
CA GLU A 92 -19.24 15.71 4.77
C GLU A 92 -18.91 14.32 4.19
N LEU A 93 -18.08 14.23 3.15
CA LEU A 93 -17.78 12.97 2.44
C LEU A 93 -16.27 12.71 2.34
N ILE A 94 -15.62 12.42 3.48
CA ILE A 94 -14.18 12.06 3.55
C ILE A 94 -13.81 10.99 2.51
N PHE A 95 -14.69 10.01 2.28
CA PHE A 95 -14.46 8.95 1.28
C PHE A 95 -14.22 9.50 -0.13
N LEU A 96 -14.99 10.51 -0.56
CA LEU A 96 -14.89 11.08 -1.90
C LEU A 96 -13.58 11.87 -2.05
N SER A 97 -13.17 12.58 -1.01
CA SER A 97 -11.87 13.29 -0.97
C SER A 97 -10.69 12.32 -1.09
N LEU A 98 -10.76 11.19 -0.40
CA LEU A 98 -9.76 10.12 -0.50
C LEU A 98 -9.77 9.48 -1.89
N LEU A 99 -10.95 9.22 -2.47
CA LEU A 99 -11.08 8.66 -3.82
C LEU A 99 -10.49 9.60 -4.88
N LEU A 100 -10.79 10.89 -4.81
CA LEU A 100 -10.22 11.89 -5.72
C LEU A 100 -8.70 11.96 -5.60
N THR A 101 -8.20 11.93 -4.36
CA THR A 101 -6.75 11.93 -4.07
C THR A 101 -6.09 10.66 -4.61
N MET A 102 -6.72 9.49 -4.43
CA MET A 102 -6.25 8.23 -4.98
C MET A 102 -6.12 8.30 -6.50
N VAL A 103 -7.17 8.74 -7.20
CA VAL A 103 -7.18 8.83 -8.67
C VAL A 103 -6.04 9.72 -9.16
N ILE A 104 -5.87 10.90 -8.55
CA ILE A 104 -4.79 11.82 -8.92
C ILE A 104 -3.42 11.22 -8.62
N SER A 105 -3.26 10.56 -7.47
CA SER A 105 -2.00 9.92 -7.11
C SER A 105 -1.62 8.80 -8.07
N ILE A 106 -2.60 8.02 -8.55
CA ILE A 106 -2.38 6.99 -9.57
C ILE A 106 -2.01 7.62 -10.90
N ILE A 107 -2.74 8.64 -11.36
CA ILE A 107 -2.47 9.34 -12.63
C ILE A 107 -1.06 9.92 -12.64
N LEU A 108 -0.66 10.60 -11.56
CA LEU A 108 0.71 11.12 -11.42
C LEU A 108 1.75 9.99 -11.29
N GLY A 109 1.36 8.84 -10.77
CA GLY A 109 2.20 7.64 -10.65
C GLY A 109 2.41 6.87 -11.95
N LEU A 110 1.52 7.02 -12.94
CA LEU A 110 1.67 6.37 -14.24
C LEU A 110 2.87 6.94 -15.04
N ALA A 111 3.23 8.20 -14.80
CA ALA A 111 4.24 8.90 -15.59
C ALA A 111 5.66 8.87 -14.99
N MET A 112 5.80 8.51 -13.71
CA MET A 112 7.05 8.74 -12.95
C MET A 112 7.40 7.55 -12.04
N ASN A 113 8.62 7.55 -11.49
CA ASN A 113 9.00 6.64 -10.41
C ASN A 113 8.34 7.04 -9.07
N ILE A 114 8.29 6.09 -8.14
CA ILE A 114 7.54 6.20 -6.86
C ILE A 114 7.92 7.47 -6.08
N THR A 115 9.21 7.80 -6.02
CA THR A 115 9.72 8.91 -5.19
C THR A 115 9.19 10.29 -5.62
N PRO A 116 9.36 10.76 -6.87
CA PRO A 116 8.80 12.05 -7.27
C PRO A 116 7.28 12.06 -7.37
N THR A 117 6.63 10.94 -7.71
CA THR A 117 5.16 10.85 -7.61
C THR A 117 4.70 11.12 -6.18
N TYR A 118 5.36 10.51 -5.20
CA TYR A 118 5.06 10.76 -3.79
C TYR A 118 5.29 12.22 -3.40
N ILE A 119 6.42 12.81 -3.78
CA ILE A 119 6.73 14.22 -3.48
C ILE A 119 5.65 15.16 -4.06
N LEU A 120 5.22 14.91 -5.30
CA LEU A 120 4.19 15.71 -5.97
C LEU A 120 2.81 15.55 -5.32
N THR A 121 2.41 14.32 -5.03
CA THR A 121 1.12 14.03 -4.40
C THR A 121 1.09 14.52 -2.96
N ALA A 122 2.20 14.44 -2.22
CA ALA A 122 2.36 15.03 -0.90
C ALA A 122 2.24 16.56 -0.93
N ALA A 123 2.86 17.23 -1.91
CA ALA A 123 2.75 18.68 -2.04
C ALA A 123 1.32 19.13 -2.43
N LEU A 124 0.63 18.35 -3.27
CA LEU A 124 -0.70 18.71 -3.78
C LEU A 124 -1.82 18.35 -2.81
N ALA A 125 -1.88 17.09 -2.38
CA ALA A 125 -3.00 16.53 -1.64
C ALA A 125 -2.73 16.39 -0.13
N GLY A 126 -1.46 16.32 0.29
CA GLY A 126 -1.07 16.22 1.69
C GLY A 126 -1.71 17.33 2.55
N PRO A 127 -1.51 18.62 2.23
CA PRO A 127 -2.09 19.73 2.98
C PRO A 127 -3.62 19.67 3.07
N ALA A 128 -4.29 19.24 2.00
CA ALA A 128 -5.74 19.13 1.95
C ALA A 128 -6.25 18.10 2.96
N LEU A 129 -5.70 16.89 2.90
CA LEU A 129 -6.07 15.79 3.79
C LEU A 129 -5.72 16.09 5.26
N THR A 130 -4.57 16.73 5.53
CA THR A 130 -4.22 17.11 6.91
C THR A 130 -5.13 18.23 7.45
N LYS A 131 -5.57 19.17 6.61
CA LYS A 131 -6.51 20.24 7.02
C LYS A 131 -7.91 19.70 7.32
N MET A 132 -8.27 18.53 6.78
CA MET A 132 -9.50 17.81 7.15
C MET A 132 -9.41 17.14 8.52
N GLY A 133 -8.31 17.29 9.26
CA GLY A 133 -8.11 16.69 10.58
C GLY A 133 -7.57 15.25 10.54
N LEU A 134 -7.14 14.77 9.37
CA LEU A 134 -6.57 13.42 9.24
C LEU A 134 -5.13 13.37 9.81
N PRO A 135 -4.75 12.28 10.50
CA PRO A 135 -3.40 12.15 11.04
C PRO A 135 -2.33 12.21 9.96
N VAL A 136 -1.29 13.01 10.18
CA VAL A 136 -0.20 13.26 9.22
C VAL A 136 0.44 11.96 8.73
N LEU A 137 0.74 11.02 9.66
CA LEU A 137 1.32 9.73 9.30
C LEU A 137 0.41 8.93 8.35
N SER A 138 -0.89 8.84 8.65
CA SER A 138 -1.87 8.15 7.81
C SER A 138 -1.95 8.76 6.42
N VAL A 139 -1.92 10.09 6.32
CA VAL A 139 -1.94 10.81 5.04
C VAL A 139 -0.69 10.48 4.21
N HIS A 140 0.50 10.56 4.79
CA HIS A 140 1.72 10.25 4.05
C HIS A 140 1.82 8.78 3.65
N LEU A 141 1.36 7.85 4.49
CA LEU A 141 1.27 6.43 4.13
C LEU A 141 0.24 6.18 3.03
N PHE A 142 -0.89 6.87 3.05
CA PHE A 142 -1.88 6.82 1.97
C PHE A 142 -1.28 7.25 0.63
N LEU A 143 -0.59 8.40 0.62
CA LEU A 143 -0.01 8.97 -0.60
C LEU A 143 1.15 8.15 -1.15
N ILE A 144 2.10 7.72 -0.30
CA ILE A 144 3.25 6.93 -0.76
C ILE A 144 2.81 5.56 -1.29
N TYR A 145 1.75 4.97 -0.72
CA TYR A 145 1.22 3.70 -1.17
C TYR A 145 0.61 3.83 -2.57
N TYR A 146 -0.21 4.87 -2.83
CA TYR A 146 -0.75 5.07 -4.18
C TYR A 146 0.28 5.55 -5.20
N ALA A 147 1.31 6.27 -4.76
CA ALA A 147 2.46 6.55 -5.61
C ALA A 147 3.13 5.25 -6.09
N ALA A 148 3.24 4.24 -5.21
CA ALA A 148 3.75 2.92 -5.58
C ALA A 148 2.78 2.14 -6.49
N MET A 149 1.48 2.15 -6.17
CA MET A 149 0.46 1.43 -6.94
C MET A 149 0.25 2.00 -8.35
N GLY A 150 0.61 3.26 -8.59
CA GLY A 150 0.62 3.85 -9.94
C GLY A 150 1.47 3.03 -10.92
N SER A 151 2.63 2.52 -10.47
CA SER A 151 3.52 1.68 -11.28
C SER A 151 2.98 0.27 -11.60
N LEU A 152 1.89 -0.13 -10.95
CA LEU A 152 1.20 -1.41 -11.15
C LEU A 152 -0.08 -1.26 -11.99
N THR A 153 -0.56 -0.03 -12.19
CA THR A 153 -1.84 0.25 -12.84
C THR A 153 -1.66 0.31 -14.38
N PRO A 154 -2.46 -0.42 -15.17
CA PRO A 154 -2.51 -0.22 -16.63
C PRO A 154 -2.90 1.23 -16.96
N PRO A 155 -2.32 1.87 -17.99
CA PRO A 155 -1.67 1.27 -19.17
C PRO A 155 -0.13 1.20 -19.12
N VAL A 156 0.55 1.80 -18.13
CA VAL A 156 2.02 1.90 -18.13
C VAL A 156 2.69 0.73 -17.38
N ALA A 157 2.10 0.30 -16.24
CA ALA A 157 2.45 -0.88 -15.45
C ALA A 157 3.90 -1.42 -15.59
N LEU A 158 4.91 -0.57 -15.34
CA LEU A 158 6.32 -0.80 -15.72
C LEU A 158 6.86 -2.15 -15.22
N THR A 159 6.47 -2.54 -14.00
CA THR A 159 6.87 -3.81 -13.37
C THR A 159 6.30 -5.03 -14.11
N ALA A 160 5.02 -4.96 -14.51
CA ALA A 160 4.37 -6.00 -15.30
C ALA A 160 4.94 -6.09 -16.72
N PHE A 161 5.38 -4.97 -17.30
CA PHE A 161 6.00 -4.93 -18.62
C PHE A 161 7.39 -5.59 -18.61
N THR A 162 8.17 -5.34 -17.55
CA THR A 162 9.45 -6.04 -17.35
C THR A 162 9.25 -7.53 -17.08
N ALA A 163 8.24 -7.90 -16.30
CA ALA A 163 7.91 -9.32 -16.08
C ALA A 163 7.48 -10.01 -17.39
N ALA A 164 6.69 -9.32 -18.22
CA ALA A 164 6.23 -9.83 -19.50
C ALA A 164 7.36 -10.02 -20.52
N SER A 165 8.36 -9.12 -20.55
CA SER A 165 9.52 -9.26 -21.44
C SER A 165 10.41 -10.44 -21.05
N ILE A 166 10.50 -10.77 -19.76
CA ILE A 166 11.19 -11.96 -19.27
C ILE A 166 10.40 -13.24 -19.60
N ALA A 167 9.06 -13.19 -19.46
CA ALA A 167 8.18 -14.33 -19.67
C ALA A 167 7.77 -14.58 -21.14
N GLY A 168 8.11 -13.67 -22.07
CA GLY A 168 7.69 -13.75 -23.47
C GLY A 168 6.17 -13.61 -23.68
N ALA A 169 5.47 -12.96 -22.73
CA ALA A 169 4.02 -12.81 -22.75
C ALA A 169 3.60 -11.40 -23.19
N ASN A 170 2.32 -11.21 -23.56
CA ASN A 170 1.80 -9.89 -23.89
C ASN A 170 1.82 -8.97 -22.64
N PRO A 171 2.56 -7.83 -22.67
CA PRO A 171 2.68 -6.94 -21.51
C PRO A 171 1.35 -6.42 -20.98
N MET A 172 0.39 -6.13 -21.87
CA MET A 172 -0.90 -5.60 -21.48
C MET A 172 -1.74 -6.66 -20.77
N GLU A 173 -1.71 -7.91 -21.23
CA GLU A 173 -2.42 -9.01 -20.58
C GLU A 173 -1.85 -9.33 -19.19
N VAL A 174 -0.51 -9.35 -19.07
CA VAL A 174 0.17 -9.56 -17.78
C VAL A 174 -0.20 -8.43 -16.81
N SER A 175 -0.27 -7.19 -17.29
CA SER A 175 -0.64 -6.03 -16.48
C SER A 175 -2.09 -6.09 -16.01
N TRP A 176 -3.05 -6.45 -16.88
CA TRP A 176 -4.45 -6.62 -16.48
C TRP A 176 -4.65 -7.75 -15.47
N LYS A 177 -3.99 -8.89 -15.69
CA LYS A 177 -4.04 -10.03 -14.76
C LYS A 177 -3.42 -9.66 -13.41
N GLY A 178 -2.24 -9.03 -13.42
CA GLY A 178 -1.55 -8.58 -12.21
C GLY A 178 -2.34 -7.52 -11.43
N TRP A 179 -2.90 -6.53 -12.14
CA TRP A 179 -3.73 -5.50 -11.52
C TRP A 179 -4.98 -6.08 -10.88
N ARG A 180 -5.66 -7.02 -11.54
CA ARG A 180 -6.83 -7.71 -10.97
C ARG A 180 -6.49 -8.43 -9.65
N LEU A 181 -5.35 -9.10 -9.58
CA LEU A 181 -4.87 -9.74 -8.35
C LEU A 181 -4.52 -8.72 -7.26
N ALA A 182 -4.07 -7.53 -7.66
CA ALA A 182 -3.66 -6.46 -6.76
C ALA A 182 -4.80 -5.54 -6.29
N ILE A 183 -6.05 -5.73 -6.74
CA ILE A 183 -7.20 -4.91 -6.32
C ILE A 183 -7.34 -4.86 -4.79
N SER A 184 -7.04 -5.97 -4.11
CA SER A 184 -7.05 -6.03 -2.65
C SER A 184 -6.04 -5.10 -1.99
N ALA A 185 -4.89 -4.87 -2.63
CA ALA A 185 -3.86 -3.97 -2.16
C ALA A 185 -4.27 -2.49 -2.32
N PHE A 186 -5.14 -2.13 -3.26
CA PHE A 186 -5.66 -0.75 -3.41
C PHE A 186 -6.50 -0.30 -2.22
N VAL A 187 -6.96 -1.21 -1.37
CA VAL A 187 -7.84 -0.88 -0.25
C VAL A 187 -7.09 -0.57 1.04
N VAL A 188 -5.89 -1.14 1.21
CA VAL A 188 -5.07 -0.98 2.41
C VAL A 188 -4.83 0.51 2.76
N PRO A 189 -4.57 1.42 1.80
CA PRO A 189 -4.40 2.84 2.10
C PRO A 189 -5.59 3.47 2.83
N PHE A 190 -6.82 3.13 2.44
CA PHE A 190 -8.00 3.67 3.11
C PHE A 190 -8.05 3.24 4.58
N ALA A 191 -7.56 2.04 4.91
CA ALA A 191 -7.53 1.55 6.29
C ALA A 191 -6.61 2.38 7.18
N PHE A 192 -5.51 2.94 6.66
CA PHE A 192 -4.66 3.88 7.41
C PHE A 192 -5.41 5.13 7.86
N ILE A 193 -6.39 5.57 7.06
CA ILE A 193 -7.16 6.78 7.31
C ILE A 193 -8.35 6.50 8.24
N TYR A 194 -9.09 5.43 7.98
CA TYR A 194 -10.29 5.10 8.78
C TYR A 194 -9.98 4.42 10.11
N ARG A 195 -8.88 3.67 10.22
CA ARG A 195 -8.42 3.03 11.46
C ARG A 195 -6.97 3.40 11.79
N PRO A 196 -6.68 4.69 12.05
CA PRO A 196 -5.31 5.14 12.32
C PRO A 196 -4.70 4.53 13.59
N ALA A 197 -5.51 3.92 14.46
CA ALA A 197 -5.07 3.15 15.61
C ALA A 197 -4.16 1.96 15.23
N MET A 198 -4.25 1.43 14.00
CA MET A 198 -3.33 0.37 13.56
C MET A 198 -1.89 0.86 13.34
N LEU A 199 -1.70 2.18 13.20
CA LEU A 199 -0.41 2.83 13.03
C LEU A 199 0.15 3.37 14.36
N HIS A 200 -0.74 3.71 15.30
CA HIS A 200 -0.36 4.29 16.58
C HIS A 200 -0.15 3.20 17.64
N LEU A 201 1.10 2.84 17.87
CA LEU A 201 1.53 1.82 18.84
C LEU A 201 1.35 2.23 20.33
N HIS A 202 0.69 3.34 20.63
CA HIS A 202 0.53 3.82 22.01
C HIS A 202 -0.54 3.05 22.79
N ASP A 203 -1.59 2.57 22.12
CA ASP A 203 -2.62 1.72 22.73
C ASP A 203 -2.62 0.34 22.05
N PRO A 204 -1.94 -0.67 22.64
CA PRO A 204 -1.82 -1.99 22.04
C PRO A 204 -3.18 -2.68 21.80
N LEU A 205 -4.17 -2.44 22.65
CA LEU A 205 -5.48 -3.09 22.52
C LEU A 205 -6.25 -2.51 21.34
N ALA A 206 -6.29 -1.18 21.22
CA ALA A 206 -6.88 -0.51 20.08
C ALA A 206 -6.17 -0.85 18.77
N SER A 207 -4.83 -0.97 18.77
CA SER A 207 -4.07 -1.39 17.58
C SER A 207 -4.37 -2.83 17.17
N LEU A 208 -4.45 -3.77 18.12
CA LEU A 208 -4.80 -5.17 17.83
C LEU A 208 -6.20 -5.29 17.26
N GLU A 209 -7.17 -4.57 17.85
CA GLU A 209 -8.52 -4.48 17.32
C GLU A 209 -8.54 -3.86 15.91
N ALA A 210 -7.76 -2.78 15.71
CA ALA A 210 -7.55 -2.10 14.43
C ALA A 210 -7.14 -3.09 13.34
N ILE A 211 -6.04 -3.82 13.59
CA ILE A 211 -5.44 -4.81 12.69
C ILE A 211 -6.42 -5.95 12.42
N PHE A 212 -7.08 -6.48 13.45
CA PHE A 212 -8.00 -7.60 13.33
C PHE A 212 -9.15 -7.32 12.33
N PHE A 213 -9.87 -6.21 12.48
CA PHE A 213 -10.95 -5.90 11.55
C PHE A 213 -10.44 -5.48 10.17
N VAL A 214 -9.25 -4.88 10.04
CA VAL A 214 -8.66 -4.59 8.72
C VAL A 214 -8.32 -5.87 7.98
N CYS A 215 -7.79 -6.89 8.67
CA CYS A 215 -7.59 -8.21 8.09
C CYS A 215 -8.92 -8.83 7.62
N LEU A 216 -9.99 -8.73 8.42
CA LEU A 216 -11.32 -9.19 8.02
C LEU A 216 -11.90 -8.40 6.84
N ALA A 217 -11.67 -7.08 6.80
CA ALA A 217 -12.12 -6.21 5.71
C ALA A 217 -11.44 -6.61 4.39
N VAL A 218 -10.11 -6.79 4.40
CA VAL A 218 -9.35 -7.25 3.22
C VAL A 218 -9.79 -8.66 2.81
N TYR A 219 -10.03 -9.55 3.78
CA TYR A 219 -10.54 -10.89 3.49
C TYR A 219 -11.92 -10.85 2.82
N ALA A 220 -12.85 -10.04 3.34
CA ALA A 220 -14.18 -9.87 2.77
C ALA A 220 -14.11 -9.31 1.35
N LEU A 221 -13.23 -8.34 1.10
CA LEU A 221 -13.01 -7.77 -0.23
C LEU A 221 -12.47 -8.82 -1.23
N VAL A 222 -11.44 -9.58 -0.85
CA VAL A 222 -10.89 -10.66 -1.69
C VAL A 222 -11.98 -11.70 -1.99
N ALA A 223 -12.76 -12.07 -0.98
CA ALA A 223 -13.89 -12.98 -1.16
C ALA A 223 -14.97 -12.43 -2.11
N ALA A 224 -15.20 -11.11 -2.10
CA ALA A 224 -16.14 -10.43 -3.01
C ALA A 224 -15.63 -10.43 -4.47
N VAL A 225 -14.34 -10.17 -4.68
CA VAL A 225 -13.71 -10.03 -6.01
C VAL A 225 -13.47 -11.40 -6.67
N ASP A 226 -12.85 -12.33 -5.95
CA ASP A 226 -12.45 -13.62 -6.53
C ASP A 226 -13.58 -14.65 -6.46
N GLY A 227 -14.50 -14.53 -5.51
CA GLY A 227 -15.65 -15.42 -5.37
C GLY A 227 -15.33 -16.91 -5.18
N TRP A 228 -14.07 -17.25 -4.92
CA TRP A 228 -13.59 -18.64 -4.81
C TRP A 228 -13.66 -19.18 -3.37
N LEU A 229 -13.44 -18.30 -2.39
CA LEU A 229 -13.33 -18.68 -0.98
C LEU A 229 -14.67 -19.01 -0.30
N ILE A 230 -15.77 -18.53 -0.87
CA ILE A 230 -17.11 -18.80 -0.38
C ILE A 230 -17.85 -19.49 -1.53
N ALA A 231 -18.17 -20.79 -1.39
CA ALA A 231 -18.83 -21.59 -2.42
C ALA A 231 -20.31 -21.19 -2.66
N ILE A 232 -20.57 -19.89 -2.77
CA ILE A 232 -21.87 -19.34 -3.12
C ILE A 232 -21.68 -18.63 -4.46
N LYS A 233 -22.08 -19.30 -5.55
CA LYS A 233 -21.94 -18.84 -6.94
C LYS A 233 -22.91 -17.70 -7.32
N GLY A 234 -23.15 -16.73 -6.43
CA GLY A 234 -24.16 -15.68 -6.62
C GLY A 234 -23.60 -14.26 -6.48
N ILE A 235 -24.21 -13.31 -7.21
CA ILE A 235 -23.88 -11.88 -7.12
C ILE A 235 -24.22 -11.30 -5.74
N VAL A 236 -25.28 -11.80 -5.10
CA VAL A 236 -25.75 -11.37 -3.77
C VAL A 236 -24.68 -11.58 -2.68
N PRO A 237 -24.12 -12.79 -2.48
CA PRO A 237 -22.98 -13.00 -1.57
C PRO A 237 -21.80 -12.06 -1.80
N ARG A 238 -21.48 -11.75 -3.05
CA ARG A 238 -20.37 -10.84 -3.39
C ARG A 238 -20.68 -9.41 -2.98
N ILE A 239 -21.90 -8.93 -3.23
CA ILE A 239 -22.36 -7.62 -2.77
C ILE A 239 -22.35 -7.56 -1.23
N VAL A 240 -22.83 -8.59 -0.55
CA VAL A 240 -22.80 -8.67 0.92
C VAL A 240 -21.37 -8.61 1.44
N MET A 241 -20.43 -9.35 0.83
CA MET A 241 -19.01 -9.29 1.21
C MET A 241 -18.38 -7.91 0.94
N GLY A 242 -18.74 -7.26 -0.16
CA GLY A 242 -18.34 -5.88 -0.43
C GLY A 242 -18.90 -4.88 0.60
N ALA A 243 -20.15 -5.06 1.04
CA ALA A 243 -20.74 -4.25 2.09
C ALA A 243 -20.05 -4.48 3.45
N LEU A 244 -19.73 -5.74 3.79
CA LEU A 244 -18.98 -6.10 5.00
C LEU A 244 -17.60 -5.45 5.02
N PHE A 245 -16.92 -5.40 3.88
CA PHE A 245 -15.67 -4.68 3.74
C PHE A 245 -15.80 -3.22 4.19
N ILE A 246 -16.82 -2.49 3.71
CA ILE A 246 -17.07 -1.09 4.10
C ILE A 246 -17.41 -1.00 5.59
N MET A 247 -18.24 -1.93 6.11
CA MET A 247 -18.63 -1.93 7.52
C MET A 247 -17.44 -2.13 8.46
N PHE A 248 -16.53 -3.06 8.15
CA PHE A 248 -15.32 -3.31 8.97
C PHE A 248 -14.30 -2.17 8.93
N MET A 249 -14.36 -1.30 7.91
CA MET A 249 -13.50 -0.13 7.83
C MET A 249 -13.92 0.97 8.80
N ILE A 250 -15.22 1.09 9.10
CA ILE A 250 -15.75 2.15 9.97
C ILE A 250 -15.48 1.74 11.43
N PRO A 251 -14.71 2.53 12.21
CA PRO A 251 -14.37 2.19 13.59
C PRO A 251 -15.58 2.43 14.51
N ASN A 252 -16.58 1.55 14.46
CA ASN A 252 -17.75 1.59 15.32
C ASN A 252 -18.06 0.19 15.85
N LEU A 253 -18.08 0.04 17.18
CA LEU A 253 -18.25 -1.25 17.84
C LEU A 253 -19.55 -1.95 17.43
N SER A 254 -20.66 -1.22 17.38
CA SER A 254 -21.98 -1.76 17.01
C SER A 254 -21.99 -2.25 15.56
N VAL A 255 -21.42 -1.46 14.65
CA VAL A 255 -21.30 -1.84 13.23
C VAL A 255 -20.40 -3.05 13.07
N ASN A 256 -19.29 -3.11 13.80
CA ASN A 256 -18.34 -4.21 13.78
C ASN A 256 -18.96 -5.52 14.29
N LEU A 257 -19.76 -5.48 15.36
CA LEU A 257 -20.45 -6.65 15.90
C LEU A 257 -21.48 -7.19 14.90
N ILE A 258 -22.27 -6.31 14.27
CA ILE A 258 -23.22 -6.68 13.22
C ILE A 258 -22.48 -7.29 12.03
N ALA A 259 -21.41 -6.64 11.56
CA ALA A 259 -20.60 -7.13 10.45
C ALA A 259 -19.98 -8.50 10.76
N LEU A 260 -19.50 -8.72 11.99
CA LEU A 260 -18.94 -10.00 12.42
C LEU A 260 -20.00 -11.10 12.43
N ALA A 261 -21.21 -10.81 12.92
CA ALA A 261 -22.33 -11.76 12.91
C ALA A 261 -22.72 -12.16 11.49
N VAL A 262 -22.86 -11.18 10.58
CA VAL A 262 -23.18 -11.44 9.17
C VAL A 262 -22.05 -12.21 8.48
N PHE A 263 -20.79 -11.87 8.76
CA PHE A 263 -19.63 -12.59 8.25
C PHE A 263 -19.61 -14.05 8.72
N ALA A 264 -19.91 -14.30 10.00
CA ALA A 264 -19.99 -15.65 10.57
C ALA A 264 -21.11 -16.47 9.92
N VAL A 265 -22.30 -15.89 9.73
CA VAL A 265 -23.42 -16.54 9.02
C VAL A 265 -23.01 -16.92 7.61
N MET A 266 -22.40 -16.01 6.87
CA MET A 266 -21.94 -16.27 5.50
C MET A 266 -20.86 -17.37 5.45
N ALA A 267 -19.94 -17.39 6.41
CA ALA A 267 -18.94 -18.45 6.53
C ALA A 267 -19.57 -19.83 6.82
N LEU A 268 -20.60 -19.87 7.68
CA LEU A 268 -21.34 -21.10 8.01
C LEU A 268 -22.16 -21.62 6.82
N VAL A 269 -22.89 -20.74 6.12
CA VAL A 269 -23.61 -21.08 4.87
C VAL A 269 -22.64 -21.64 3.83
N SER A 270 -21.46 -21.05 3.72
CA SER A 270 -20.42 -21.54 2.81
C SER A 270 -19.91 -22.92 3.16
N ARG A 271 -19.62 -23.18 4.45
CA ARG A 271 -19.19 -24.50 4.93
C ARG A 271 -20.26 -25.57 4.68
N ARG A 272 -21.54 -25.24 4.86
CA ARG A 272 -22.66 -26.15 4.57
C ARG A 272 -22.73 -26.49 3.09
N ASN A 273 -22.65 -25.50 2.21
CA ASN A 273 -22.69 -25.71 0.75
C ASN A 273 -21.48 -26.49 0.23
N ARG A 274 -20.27 -26.25 0.77
CA ARG A 274 -19.07 -27.04 0.43
C ARG A 274 -19.21 -28.50 0.84
N ARG A 275 -19.77 -28.76 2.03
CA ARG A 275 -20.03 -30.14 2.50
C ARG A 275 -21.06 -30.86 1.62
N GLN A 276 -22.11 -30.18 1.19
CA GLN A 276 -23.10 -30.74 0.26
C GLN A 276 -22.51 -31.01 -1.13
N ALA A 277 -21.71 -30.09 -1.67
CA ALA A 277 -21.03 -30.28 -2.95
C ALA A 277 -20.01 -31.43 -2.94
N ASN A 278 -19.28 -31.60 -1.83
CA ASN A 278 -18.34 -32.72 -1.67
C ASN A 278 -19.03 -34.05 -1.35
N GLY A 279 -20.23 -34.04 -0.76
CA GLY A 279 -21.02 -35.26 -0.49
C GLY A 279 -21.59 -35.92 -1.74
N VAL A 280 -21.93 -35.13 -2.77
CA VAL A 280 -22.45 -35.63 -4.06
C VAL A 280 -21.37 -36.35 -4.90
N LEU A 281 -20.09 -36.02 -4.69
CA LEU A 281 -18.96 -36.63 -5.41
C LEU A 281 -18.53 -38.01 -4.86
N ILE A 282 -19.03 -38.42 -3.68
CA ILE A 282 -18.68 -39.72 -3.07
C ILE A 282 -19.76 -40.78 -3.35
N THR A 283 -20.94 -40.36 -3.82
CA THR A 283 -22.10 -41.25 -4.07
C THR A 283 -22.49 -41.37 -5.55
N GLY A 284 -21.68 -40.84 -6.47
CA GLY A 284 -21.93 -40.86 -7.92
C GLY A 284 -20.99 -41.80 -8.66
#